data_AF-K0SSC5-F1
#
_entry.id   AF-K0SSC5-F1
#
_cell.length_a   1.000
_cell.length_b   1.000
_cell.length_c   1.000
_cell.angle_alpha   90.00
_cell.angle_beta   90.00
_cell.angle_gamma   90.00
#
_symmetry.space_group_name_H-M   'P 1'
#
loop_
_entity.id
_entity.type
_entity.pdbx_description
1 polymer ?
#
loop_
_entity_poly.entity_id
_entity_poly.type
_entity_poly.pdbx_seq_one_letter_code
_entity_poly.pdbx_strand_id
1 'polypeptide(L)'
;MKICGACERDLPDGSYSEEQRARRQSIRRCEECVTAGNQLVLMKKGRTRSEKDDCPICQLPLQLDVKRSVFNPCCMKRMCNGCVFAARKRGMWDCPFCRAPTPDEEQVLTMIRKRVAAGDPVATWNLGAQYFLGEYGLEKDVARAIELYERAAELGLKEAHFNLGVLYVNGAEVEKDMAKAFLHYEAAAMCGHVSVRFNLGTMECNEGNYDLALQHMMISAKLGHDSSLSFVKAAFMDGLATKADYAAALRGYQSAIEEMSSPDRAEAKTLGFVM
;
A
#
# COMPACT_ATOMS: atom_id res chain seq x y z
N MET A 1 -4.02 -23.09 31.89
CA MET A 1 -4.50 -22.13 30.88
C MET A 1 -4.62 -20.77 31.56
N LYS A 2 -3.78 -19.78 31.20
CA LYS A 2 -3.85 -18.43 31.77
C LYS A 2 -4.88 -17.64 30.95
N ILE A 3 -6.12 -17.60 31.41
CA ILE A 3 -7.19 -16.84 30.77
C ILE A 3 -7.04 -15.39 31.23
N CYS A 4 -7.02 -14.42 30.31
CA CYS A 4 -6.98 -13.01 30.69
C CYS A 4 -8.38 -12.51 31.04
N GLY A 5 -8.49 -11.46 31.88
CA GLY A 5 -9.78 -10.93 32.34
C GLY A 5 -10.72 -10.44 31.23
N ALA A 6 -10.24 -10.31 29.98
CA ALA A 6 -11.10 -10.07 28.82
C ALA A 6 -11.79 -11.34 28.30
N CYS A 7 -11.10 -12.49 28.30
CA CYS A 7 -11.65 -13.79 27.91
C CYS A 7 -12.55 -14.41 29.00
N GLU A 8 -12.40 -14.00 30.27
CA GLU A 8 -13.29 -14.42 31.36
C GLU A 8 -14.69 -13.74 31.32
N ARG A 9 -14.88 -12.73 30.46
CA ARG A 9 -16.16 -11.99 30.36
C ARG A 9 -17.21 -12.64 29.45
N ASP A 10 -16.86 -13.71 28.75
CA ASP A 10 -17.78 -14.47 27.89
C ASP A 10 -18.51 -15.61 28.65
N LEU A 11 -18.33 -15.71 29.98
CA LEU A 11 -19.02 -16.68 30.85
C LEU A 11 -20.21 -16.01 31.57
N PRO A 12 -21.36 -16.71 31.72
CA PRO A 12 -22.58 -16.13 32.27
C PRO A 12 -22.39 -15.56 33.68
N ASP A 13 -22.97 -14.39 33.93
CA ASP A 13 -22.91 -13.69 35.21
C ASP A 13 -23.54 -14.55 36.33
N GLY A 14 -22.75 -14.85 37.36
CA GLY A 14 -23.15 -15.67 38.52
C GLY A 14 -22.16 -16.78 38.90
N SER A 15 -21.16 -17.05 38.06
CA SER A 15 -20.21 -18.17 38.24
C SER A 15 -18.95 -17.84 39.08
N TYR A 16 -18.84 -16.64 39.66
CA TYR A 16 -17.56 -16.16 40.23
C TYR A 16 -17.64 -15.61 41.66
N SER A 17 -16.64 -15.97 42.48
CA SER A 17 -16.40 -15.48 43.85
C SER A 17 -15.82 -14.06 43.87
N GLU A 18 -15.84 -13.39 45.04
CA GLU A 18 -15.30 -12.03 45.20
C GLU A 18 -13.79 -11.92 44.86
N GLU A 19 -13.00 -12.96 45.13
CA GLU A 19 -11.58 -13.01 44.73
C GLU A 19 -11.40 -13.07 43.20
N GLN A 20 -12.31 -13.73 42.48
CA GLN A 20 -12.32 -13.77 41.01
C GLN A 20 -12.76 -12.42 40.42
N ARG A 21 -13.64 -11.68 41.10
CA ARG A 21 -13.96 -10.28 40.76
C ARG A 21 -12.79 -9.32 40.96
N ALA A 22 -11.96 -9.53 41.98
CA ALA A 22 -10.73 -8.73 42.18
C ALA A 22 -9.68 -8.98 41.07
N ARG A 23 -9.59 -10.21 40.54
CA ARG A 23 -8.70 -10.55 39.40
C ARG A 23 -9.16 -9.94 38.06
N ARG A 24 -10.46 -9.66 37.88
CA ARG A 24 -11.00 -8.94 36.69
C ARG A 24 -10.40 -7.53 36.50
N GLN A 25 -9.75 -6.96 37.51
CA GLN A 25 -9.12 -5.63 37.44
C GLN A 25 -7.69 -5.66 36.87
N SER A 26 -7.11 -6.82 36.58
CA SER A 26 -5.81 -6.94 35.90
C SER A 26 -5.97 -6.72 34.38
N ILE A 27 -5.67 -5.51 33.91
CA ILE A 27 -5.76 -5.01 32.50
C ILE A 27 -4.83 -5.76 31.50
N ARG A 28 -4.06 -6.77 31.93
CA ARG A 28 -3.13 -7.46 31.02
C ARG A 28 -3.88 -8.43 30.10
N ARG A 29 -4.03 -8.05 28.81
CA ARG A 29 -4.56 -8.92 27.75
C ARG A 29 -3.60 -10.08 27.46
N CYS A 30 -4.14 -11.27 27.18
CA CYS A 30 -3.35 -12.36 26.63
C CYS A 30 -2.93 -12.07 25.19
N GLU A 31 -1.94 -12.79 24.71
CA GLU A 31 -1.40 -12.67 23.35
C GLU A 31 -2.49 -12.81 22.29
N GLU A 32 -3.36 -13.82 22.40
CA GLU A 32 -4.50 -14.02 21.50
C GLU A 32 -5.42 -12.79 21.42
N CYS A 33 -5.73 -12.16 22.56
CA CYS A 33 -6.54 -10.94 22.60
C CYS A 33 -5.84 -9.74 21.98
N VAL A 34 -4.51 -9.66 22.07
CA VAL A 34 -3.71 -8.61 21.43
C VAL A 34 -3.70 -8.84 19.92
N THR A 35 -3.42 -10.07 19.48
CA THR A 35 -3.40 -10.45 18.06
C THR A 35 -4.76 -10.23 17.40
N ALA A 36 -5.85 -10.71 17.99
CA ALA A 36 -7.21 -10.48 17.48
C ALA A 36 -7.55 -8.98 17.44
N GLY A 37 -7.09 -8.21 18.43
CA GLY A 37 -7.23 -6.76 18.45
C GLY A 37 -6.48 -6.06 17.31
N ASN A 38 -5.22 -6.44 17.08
CA ASN A 38 -4.38 -5.91 16.01
C ASN A 38 -4.96 -6.25 14.64
N GLN A 39 -5.39 -7.49 14.45
CA GLN A 39 -6.05 -7.94 13.23
C GLN A 39 -7.35 -7.16 12.97
N LEU A 40 -8.16 -6.89 14.00
CA LEU A 40 -9.37 -6.06 13.87
C LEU A 40 -9.02 -4.63 13.45
N VAL A 41 -7.96 -4.04 14.01
CA VAL A 41 -7.47 -2.71 13.61
C VAL A 41 -7.00 -2.72 12.16
N LEU A 42 -6.19 -3.71 11.79
CA LEU A 42 -5.71 -3.93 10.43
C LEU A 42 -6.89 -4.02 9.48
N MET A 43 -7.93 -4.81 9.78
CA MET A 43 -9.11 -4.93 8.92
C MET A 43 -9.91 -3.64 8.82
N LYS A 44 -9.89 -2.75 9.82
CA LYS A 44 -10.65 -1.47 9.79
C LYS A 44 -9.91 -0.33 9.10
N LYS A 45 -8.58 -0.32 9.09
CA LYS A 45 -7.75 0.77 8.53
C LYS A 45 -7.47 0.60 7.03
N GLY A 46 -6.97 1.65 6.38
CA GLY A 46 -6.55 1.60 4.96
C GLY A 46 -7.62 1.10 3.98
N ARG A 47 -8.87 1.48 4.22
CA ARG A 47 -10.03 1.16 3.37
C ARG A 47 -10.33 2.24 2.33
N THR A 48 -9.55 3.31 2.32
CA THR A 48 -9.60 4.42 1.37
C THR A 48 -8.19 4.76 0.93
N ARG A 49 -8.07 5.38 -0.23
CA ARG A 49 -6.80 5.93 -0.71
C ARG A 49 -6.56 7.30 -0.10
N SER A 50 -5.29 7.68 -0.02
CA SER A 50 -4.92 9.02 0.46
C SER A 50 -4.95 9.99 -0.71
N GLU A 51 -5.27 11.26 -0.46
CA GLU A 51 -5.12 12.35 -1.45
C GLU A 51 -3.68 12.46 -1.98
N LYS A 52 -2.68 11.95 -1.24
CA LYS A 52 -1.29 11.85 -1.70
C LYS A 52 -1.14 10.91 -2.91
N ASP A 53 -2.11 10.02 -3.13
CA ASP A 53 -2.18 9.10 -4.27
C ASP A 53 -2.89 9.71 -5.48
N ASP A 54 -3.30 10.97 -5.41
CA ASP A 54 -3.99 11.66 -6.48
C ASP A 54 -3.01 12.34 -7.43
N CYS A 55 -3.41 12.44 -8.68
CA CYS A 55 -2.67 13.24 -9.64
C CYS A 55 -2.75 14.72 -9.22
N PRO A 56 -1.63 15.44 -9.01
CA PRO A 56 -1.68 16.81 -8.52
C PRO A 56 -2.28 17.82 -9.53
N ILE A 57 -2.47 17.41 -10.79
CA ILE A 57 -3.03 18.25 -11.85
C ILE A 57 -4.55 18.11 -11.91
N CYS A 58 -5.07 16.89 -12.02
CA CYS A 58 -6.52 16.65 -12.12
C CYS A 58 -7.20 16.32 -10.80
N GLN A 59 -6.44 16.15 -9.70
CA GLN A 59 -6.94 15.82 -8.36
C GLN A 59 -7.77 14.53 -8.31
N LEU A 60 -7.57 13.64 -9.28
CA LEU A 60 -8.20 12.33 -9.31
C LEU A 60 -7.20 11.25 -8.87
N PRO A 61 -7.65 10.21 -8.14
CA PRO A 61 -6.81 9.08 -7.74
C PRO A 61 -6.03 8.52 -8.93
N LEU A 62 -4.73 8.29 -8.75
CA LEU A 62 -3.87 7.71 -9.80
C LEU A 62 -4.29 6.28 -10.09
N GLN A 63 -4.15 5.84 -11.34
CA GLN A 63 -4.39 4.43 -11.67
C GLN A 63 -3.34 3.55 -10.99
N LEU A 64 -3.74 2.35 -10.53
CA LEU A 64 -2.85 1.44 -9.79
C LEU A 64 -1.71 0.89 -10.66
N ASP A 65 -1.94 0.78 -11.98
CA ASP A 65 -0.89 0.45 -12.94
C ASP A 65 0.13 1.59 -13.01
N VAL A 66 1.32 1.34 -12.49
CA VAL A 66 2.41 2.32 -12.43
C VAL A 66 2.77 2.88 -13.81
N LYS A 67 2.56 2.13 -14.89
CA LYS A 67 2.83 2.54 -16.29
C LYS A 67 1.86 3.62 -16.79
N ARG A 68 0.76 3.85 -16.07
CA ARG A 68 -0.24 4.89 -16.37
C ARG A 68 0.07 6.24 -15.73
N SER A 69 1.24 6.35 -15.11
CA SER A 69 1.70 7.57 -14.46
C SER A 69 3.20 7.71 -14.58
N VAL A 70 3.68 8.94 -14.46
CA VAL A 70 5.11 9.22 -14.41
C VAL A 70 5.48 9.92 -13.12
N PHE A 71 6.54 9.41 -12.49
CA PHE A 71 7.18 10.07 -11.36
C PHE A 71 8.16 11.13 -11.86
N ASN A 72 8.09 12.33 -11.29
CA ASN A 72 8.86 13.48 -11.76
C ASN A 72 9.86 13.92 -10.68
N PRO A 73 11.18 13.67 -10.89
CA PRO A 73 12.21 14.02 -9.90
C PRO A 73 12.34 15.52 -9.63
N CYS A 74 11.88 16.38 -10.52
CA CYS A 74 11.92 17.82 -10.32
C CYS A 74 10.94 18.30 -9.24
N CYS A 75 9.91 17.53 -8.87
CA CYS A 75 8.92 17.90 -7.84
C CYS A 75 8.53 16.77 -6.88
N MET A 76 9.10 15.57 -7.03
CA MET A 76 8.72 14.34 -6.29
C MET A 76 7.22 14.02 -6.41
N LYS A 77 6.59 14.38 -7.53
CA LYS A 77 5.18 14.10 -7.79
C LYS A 77 5.00 13.06 -8.89
N ARG A 78 3.98 12.24 -8.70
CA ARG A 78 3.49 11.30 -9.71
C ARG A 78 2.31 11.92 -10.44
N MET A 79 2.36 11.94 -11.77
CA MET A 79 1.33 12.53 -12.62
C MET A 79 0.75 11.48 -13.53
N CYS A 80 -0.57 11.47 -13.72
CA CYS A 80 -1.18 10.52 -14.64
C CYS A 80 -0.82 10.85 -16.10
N ASN A 81 -0.70 9.81 -16.92
CA ASN A 81 -0.36 9.96 -18.34
C ASN A 81 -1.37 10.84 -19.09
N GLY A 82 -2.64 10.87 -18.67
CA GLY A 82 -3.64 11.78 -19.24
C GLY A 82 -3.27 13.25 -19.08
N CYS A 83 -2.92 13.69 -17.87
CA CYS A 83 -2.51 15.08 -17.64
C CYS A 83 -1.21 15.43 -18.37
N VAL A 84 -0.25 14.50 -18.42
CA VAL A 84 1.01 14.73 -19.13
C VAL A 84 0.77 14.80 -20.65
N PHE A 85 -0.07 13.92 -21.18
CA PHE A 85 -0.47 13.92 -22.59
C PHE A 85 -1.20 15.23 -22.96
N ALA A 86 -2.18 15.65 -22.15
CA ALA A 86 -2.91 16.90 -22.36
C ALA A 86 -1.99 18.13 -22.33
N ALA A 87 -0.97 18.14 -21.47
CA ALA A 87 0.07 19.17 -21.45
C ALA A 87 0.88 19.18 -22.76
N ARG A 88 1.39 18.02 -23.21
CA ARG A 88 2.17 17.91 -24.45
C ARG A 88 1.39 18.36 -25.69
N LYS A 89 0.08 18.06 -25.78
CA LYS A 89 -0.78 18.58 -26.87
C LYS A 89 -0.82 20.11 -26.95
N ARG A 90 -0.57 20.80 -25.83
CA ARG A 90 -0.51 22.26 -25.74
C ARG A 90 0.92 22.81 -25.93
N GLY A 91 1.85 21.99 -26.40
CA GLY A 91 3.26 22.37 -26.61
C GLY A 91 4.09 22.45 -25.33
N MET A 92 3.59 21.91 -24.21
CA MET A 92 4.27 21.90 -22.93
C MET A 92 5.08 20.62 -22.76
N TRP A 93 6.40 20.73 -22.90
CA TRP A 93 7.34 19.62 -22.81
C TRP A 93 8.13 19.58 -21.49
N ASP A 94 8.07 20.66 -20.72
CA ASP A 94 8.57 20.74 -19.34
C ASP A 94 7.65 19.99 -18.37
N CYS A 95 8.04 19.90 -17.10
CA CYS A 95 7.21 19.24 -16.09
C CYS A 95 5.86 19.96 -15.95
N PRO A 96 4.72 19.29 -16.23
CA PRO A 96 3.42 19.97 -16.26
C PRO A 96 2.93 20.45 -14.89
N PHE A 97 3.57 20.02 -13.80
CA PHE A 97 3.27 20.51 -12.45
C PHE A 97 4.13 21.72 -12.06
N CYS A 98 5.46 21.61 -12.15
CA CYS A 98 6.37 22.64 -11.60
C CYS A 98 7.13 23.46 -12.65
N ARG A 99 6.91 23.19 -13.96
CA ARG A 99 7.55 23.89 -15.09
C ARG A 99 9.07 23.78 -15.17
N ALA A 100 9.67 22.91 -14.35
CA ALA A 100 11.09 22.61 -14.47
C ALA A 100 11.36 21.92 -15.82
N PRO A 101 12.45 22.29 -16.52
CA PRO A 101 12.89 21.59 -17.72
C PRO A 101 13.23 20.13 -17.40
N THR A 102 13.25 19.28 -18.43
CA THR A 102 13.65 17.88 -18.28
C THR A 102 15.12 17.80 -17.84
N PRO A 103 15.41 17.25 -16.65
CA PRO A 103 16.78 17.14 -16.15
C PRO A 103 17.52 16.00 -16.84
N ASP A 104 18.85 16.15 -16.98
CA ASP A 104 19.76 15.03 -17.23
C ASP A 104 19.96 14.18 -15.97
N GLU A 105 20.68 13.05 -16.08
CA GLU A 105 20.89 12.12 -14.97
C GLU A 105 21.59 12.75 -13.75
N GLU A 106 22.61 13.58 -13.98
CA GLU A 106 23.36 14.25 -12.90
C GLU A 106 22.49 15.27 -12.16
N GLN A 107 21.68 16.02 -12.92
CA GLN A 107 20.69 16.94 -12.39
C GLN A 107 19.63 16.21 -11.57
N VAL A 108 19.13 15.06 -12.04
CA VAL A 108 18.15 14.24 -11.30
C VAL A 108 18.69 13.88 -9.93
N LEU A 109 19.89 13.31 -9.86
CA LEU A 109 20.48 12.87 -8.58
C LEU A 109 20.72 14.05 -7.63
N THR A 110 21.18 15.19 -8.16
CA THR A 110 21.38 16.42 -7.38
C THR A 110 20.05 16.93 -6.80
N MET A 111 18.98 16.94 -7.60
CA MET A 111 17.64 17.35 -7.15
C MET A 111 17.10 16.42 -6.06
N ILE A 112 17.26 15.10 -6.21
CA ILE A 112 16.85 14.11 -5.21
C ILE A 112 17.60 14.35 -3.90
N ARG A 113 18.93 14.41 -3.93
CA ARG A 113 19.78 14.61 -2.73
C ARG A 113 19.43 15.90 -1.98
N LYS A 114 19.16 16.99 -2.70
CA LYS A 114 18.72 18.25 -2.08
C LYS A 114 17.42 18.08 -1.28
N ARG A 115 16.46 17.30 -1.79
CA ARG A 115 15.20 17.03 -1.08
C ARG A 115 15.36 16.05 0.07
N VAL A 116 16.23 15.06 -0.06
CA VAL A 116 16.60 14.17 1.06
C VAL A 116 17.20 14.98 2.22
N ALA A 117 18.09 15.93 1.91
CA ALA A 117 18.65 16.85 2.92
C ALA A 117 17.57 17.73 3.59
N ALA A 118 16.49 18.05 2.86
CA ALA A 118 15.33 18.78 3.40
C ALA A 118 14.32 17.88 4.14
N GLY A 119 14.58 16.57 4.25
CA GLY A 119 13.72 15.63 4.97
C GLY A 119 12.48 15.16 4.20
N ASP A 120 12.46 15.27 2.86
CA ASP A 120 11.34 14.77 2.05
C ASP A 120 11.33 13.22 2.05
N PRO A 121 10.27 12.58 2.57
CA PRO A 121 10.17 11.12 2.62
C PRO A 121 10.09 10.47 1.24
N VAL A 122 9.42 11.12 0.27
CA VAL A 122 9.29 10.60 -1.10
C VAL A 122 10.64 10.64 -1.80
N ALA A 123 11.41 11.70 -1.61
CA ALA A 123 12.77 11.78 -2.13
C ALA A 123 13.70 10.75 -1.49
N THR A 124 13.57 10.54 -0.17
CA THR A 124 14.37 9.55 0.58
C THR A 124 14.10 8.14 0.06
N TRP A 125 12.83 7.77 -0.11
CA TRP A 125 12.45 6.52 -0.74
C TRP A 125 12.93 6.41 -2.19
N ASN A 126 12.76 7.45 -2.99
CA ASN A 126 13.17 7.43 -4.38
C ASN A 126 14.69 7.24 -4.51
N LEU A 127 15.50 7.90 -3.66
CA LEU A 127 16.94 7.68 -3.59
C LEU A 127 17.29 6.23 -3.21
N GLY A 128 16.55 5.64 -2.26
CA GLY A 128 16.70 4.23 -1.92
C GLY A 128 16.46 3.31 -3.13
N ALA A 129 15.44 3.61 -3.95
CA ALA A 129 15.20 2.89 -5.18
C ALA A 129 16.35 3.03 -6.20
N GLN A 130 16.97 4.21 -6.30
CA GLN A 130 18.10 4.42 -7.20
C GLN A 130 19.33 3.61 -6.77
N TYR A 131 19.63 3.55 -5.46
CA TYR A 131 20.68 2.68 -4.94
C TYR A 131 20.36 1.19 -5.13
N PHE A 132 19.09 0.80 -5.00
CA PHE A 132 18.68 -0.59 -5.19
C PHE A 132 18.87 -1.06 -6.65
N LEU A 133 18.62 -0.18 -7.62
CA LEU A 133 18.71 -0.48 -9.05
C LEU A 133 20.09 -0.19 -9.65
N GLY A 134 20.90 0.67 -9.03
CA GLY A 134 22.15 1.18 -9.62
C GLY A 134 21.90 2.17 -10.76
N GLU A 135 20.90 3.04 -10.62
CA GLU A 135 20.49 4.02 -11.64
C GLU A 135 21.16 5.40 -11.44
N TYR A 136 21.14 6.23 -12.49
CA TYR A 136 21.73 7.59 -12.50
C TYR A 136 23.22 7.64 -12.09
N GLY A 137 23.99 6.64 -12.53
CA GLY A 137 25.43 6.54 -12.24
C GLY A 137 25.78 6.12 -10.82
N LEU A 138 24.80 5.67 -10.02
CA LEU A 138 25.04 5.07 -8.71
C LEU A 138 25.44 3.59 -8.87
N GLU A 139 26.40 3.16 -8.06
CA GLU A 139 26.64 1.72 -7.88
C GLU A 139 25.48 1.12 -7.06
N LYS A 140 25.07 -0.09 -7.43
CA LYS A 140 24.02 -0.82 -6.71
C LYS A 140 24.47 -1.07 -5.27
N ASP A 141 23.69 -0.57 -4.31
CA ASP A 141 23.93 -0.73 -2.88
C ASP A 141 22.62 -1.02 -2.14
N VAL A 142 22.37 -2.31 -1.89
CA VAL A 142 21.14 -2.79 -1.25
C VAL A 142 21.07 -2.37 0.21
N ALA A 143 22.20 -2.39 0.94
CA ALA A 143 22.23 -2.00 2.34
C ALA A 143 21.84 -0.52 2.49
N ARG A 144 22.40 0.34 1.64
CA ARG A 144 22.05 1.76 1.60
C ARG A 144 20.60 1.99 1.20
N ALA A 145 20.08 1.20 0.26
CA ALA A 145 18.67 1.27 -0.11
C ALA A 145 17.74 0.96 1.06
N ILE A 146 18.06 -0.07 1.86
CA ILE A 146 17.29 -0.47 3.05
C ILE A 146 17.28 0.65 4.09
N GLU A 147 18.44 1.22 4.43
CA GLU A 147 18.51 2.36 5.37
C GLU A 147 17.60 3.53 4.94
N LEU A 148 17.60 3.84 3.64
CA LEU A 148 16.78 4.92 3.09
C LEU A 148 15.29 4.56 3.11
N TYR A 149 14.93 3.30 2.84
CA TYR A 149 13.55 2.84 2.96
C TYR A 149 13.07 2.85 4.41
N GLU A 150 13.87 2.38 5.37
CA GLU A 150 13.54 2.42 6.79
C GLU A 150 13.29 3.86 7.25
N ARG A 151 14.18 4.79 6.89
CA ARG A 151 14.00 6.22 7.18
C ARG A 151 12.74 6.80 6.54
N ALA A 152 12.44 6.46 5.29
CA ALA A 152 11.21 6.93 4.62
C ALA A 152 9.95 6.33 5.26
N ALA A 153 10.01 5.08 5.71
CA ALA A 153 8.94 4.39 6.43
C ALA A 153 8.67 5.01 7.81
N GLU A 154 9.72 5.37 8.56
CA GLU A 154 9.61 6.12 9.82
C GLU A 154 8.90 7.48 9.65
N LEU A 155 9.08 8.12 8.48
CA LEU A 155 8.38 9.33 8.09
C LEU A 155 6.96 9.09 7.56
N GLY A 156 6.46 7.85 7.63
CA GLY A 156 5.09 7.46 7.28
C GLY A 156 4.86 7.19 5.79
N LEU A 157 5.91 6.93 5.00
CA LEU A 157 5.76 6.58 3.59
C LEU A 157 5.45 5.09 3.41
N LYS A 158 4.24 4.79 2.93
CA LYS A 158 3.77 3.41 2.73
C LYS A 158 4.49 2.67 1.60
N GLU A 159 4.99 3.39 0.58
CA GLU A 159 5.76 2.82 -0.52
C GLU A 159 7.10 2.26 -0.02
N ALA A 160 7.68 2.88 1.01
CA ALA A 160 8.90 2.36 1.63
C ALA A 160 8.65 1.06 2.40
N HIS A 161 7.56 1.01 3.18
CA HIS A 161 7.09 -0.22 3.81
C HIS A 161 6.81 -1.33 2.78
N PHE A 162 6.17 -1.01 1.65
CA PHE A 162 5.97 -1.98 0.57
C PHE A 162 7.30 -2.55 0.06
N ASN A 163 8.29 -1.68 -0.24
CA ASN A 163 9.59 -2.12 -0.74
C ASN A 163 10.34 -2.98 0.28
N LEU A 164 10.34 -2.62 1.57
CA LEU A 164 10.94 -3.42 2.63
C LEU A 164 10.26 -4.79 2.77
N GLY A 165 8.93 -4.83 2.71
CA GLY A 165 8.19 -6.09 2.74
C GLY A 165 8.54 -7.00 1.57
N VAL A 166 8.63 -6.45 0.34
CA VAL A 166 9.04 -7.22 -0.85
C VAL A 166 10.46 -7.77 -0.70
N LEU A 167 11.41 -6.98 -0.18
CA LEU A 167 12.79 -7.43 0.04
C LEU A 167 12.85 -8.66 0.94
N TYR A 168 12.16 -8.62 2.08
CA TYR A 168 12.17 -9.72 3.04
C TYR A 168 11.35 -10.94 2.61
N VAL A 169 10.30 -10.77 1.79
CA VAL A 169 9.60 -11.91 1.16
C VAL A 169 10.49 -12.61 0.14
N ASN A 170 11.15 -11.83 -0.72
CA ASN A 170 11.94 -12.36 -1.84
C ASN A 170 13.20 -13.07 -1.35
N GLY A 171 13.90 -12.51 -0.36
CA GLY A 171 15.07 -13.15 0.25
C GLY A 171 16.29 -13.30 -0.67
N ALA A 172 16.30 -12.66 -1.85
CA ALA A 172 17.37 -12.80 -2.83
C ALA A 172 18.55 -11.85 -2.56
N GLU A 173 18.25 -10.64 -2.08
CA GLU A 173 19.24 -9.57 -1.82
C GLU A 173 19.50 -9.39 -0.31
N VAL A 174 18.63 -9.97 0.52
CA VAL A 174 18.71 -10.00 1.99
C VAL A 174 18.23 -11.35 2.50
N GLU A 175 18.55 -11.70 3.74
CA GLU A 175 17.98 -12.89 4.37
C GLU A 175 16.44 -12.81 4.39
N LYS A 176 15.79 -13.89 3.97
CA LYS A 176 14.33 -13.99 3.95
C LYS A 176 13.79 -13.94 5.37
N ASP A 177 12.87 -13.02 5.64
CA ASP A 177 12.24 -12.84 6.95
C ASP A 177 10.75 -12.52 6.79
N MET A 178 9.91 -13.55 6.84
CA MET A 178 8.46 -13.41 6.65
C MET A 178 7.80 -12.60 7.76
N ALA A 179 8.35 -12.61 8.98
CA ALA A 179 7.78 -11.86 10.10
C ALA A 179 8.00 -10.35 9.91
N LYS A 180 9.23 -9.95 9.54
CA LYS A 180 9.50 -8.54 9.17
C LYS A 180 8.71 -8.10 7.95
N ALA A 181 8.61 -8.97 6.94
CA ALA A 181 7.79 -8.68 5.76
C ALA A 181 6.34 -8.39 6.14
N PHE A 182 5.75 -9.22 7.00
CA PHE A 182 4.37 -9.06 7.46
C PHE A 182 4.18 -7.73 8.20
N LEU A 183 5.07 -7.38 9.13
CA LEU A 183 5.01 -6.12 9.87
C LEU A 183 5.02 -4.89 8.94
N HIS A 184 5.89 -4.88 7.94
CA HIS A 184 5.92 -3.79 6.96
C HIS A 184 4.67 -3.77 6.07
N TYR A 185 4.18 -4.93 5.66
CA TYR A 185 2.94 -5.02 4.90
C TYR A 185 1.71 -4.58 5.72
N GLU A 186 1.60 -4.94 6.99
CA GLU A 186 0.52 -4.45 7.86
C GLU A 186 0.54 -2.92 7.96
N ALA A 187 1.72 -2.32 8.18
CA ALA A 187 1.88 -0.88 8.25
C ALA A 187 1.45 -0.17 6.94
N ALA A 188 1.90 -0.67 5.78
CA ALA A 188 1.49 -0.11 4.49
C ALA A 188 0.00 -0.34 4.19
N ALA A 189 -0.55 -1.50 4.55
CA ALA A 189 -1.96 -1.82 4.38
C ALA A 189 -2.86 -0.92 5.24
N MET A 190 -2.45 -0.60 6.47
CA MET A 190 -3.16 0.35 7.35
C MET A 190 -3.17 1.77 6.77
N CYS A 191 -2.15 2.14 5.98
CA CYS A 191 -2.04 3.40 5.24
C CYS A 191 -2.71 3.37 3.85
N GLY A 192 -3.46 2.30 3.53
CA GLY A 192 -4.24 2.20 2.29
C GLY A 192 -3.44 1.79 1.07
N HIS A 193 -2.29 1.15 1.23
CA HIS A 193 -1.54 0.62 0.08
C HIS A 193 -2.27 -0.59 -0.53
N VAL A 194 -2.77 -0.43 -1.76
CA VAL A 194 -3.66 -1.41 -2.40
C VAL A 194 -2.94 -2.72 -2.76
N SER A 195 -1.76 -2.66 -3.38
CA SER A 195 -1.02 -3.88 -3.76
C SER A 195 -0.56 -4.67 -2.54
N VAL A 196 -0.20 -4.01 -1.44
CA VAL A 196 0.14 -4.66 -0.17
C VAL A 196 -1.07 -5.41 0.40
N ARG A 197 -2.27 -4.82 0.34
CA ARG A 197 -3.50 -5.52 0.75
C ARG A 197 -3.69 -6.83 -0.03
N PHE A 198 -3.46 -6.82 -1.34
CA PHE A 198 -3.48 -8.02 -2.16
C PHE A 198 -2.39 -9.03 -1.77
N ASN A 199 -1.17 -8.56 -1.50
CA ASN A 199 -0.05 -9.42 -1.06
C ASN A 199 -0.37 -10.11 0.26
N LEU A 200 -0.89 -9.38 1.25
CA LEU A 200 -1.35 -9.97 2.51
C LEU A 200 -2.43 -11.03 2.27
N GLY A 201 -3.44 -10.74 1.44
CA GLY A 201 -4.45 -11.73 1.11
C GLY A 201 -3.89 -13.00 0.44
N THR A 202 -2.86 -12.85 -0.39
CA THR A 202 -2.17 -13.98 -1.02
C THR A 202 -1.37 -14.79 0.01
N MET A 203 -0.70 -14.13 0.95
CA MET A 203 0.03 -14.78 2.03
C MET A 203 -0.92 -15.58 2.93
N GLU A 204 -2.02 -14.99 3.36
CA GLU A 204 -3.05 -15.65 4.17
C GLU A 204 -3.65 -16.86 3.44
N CYS A 205 -3.87 -16.74 2.13
CA CYS A 205 -4.35 -17.85 1.31
C CYS A 205 -3.33 -19.00 1.26
N ASN A 206 -2.04 -18.70 1.18
CA ASN A 206 -0.97 -19.71 1.18
C ASN A 206 -0.84 -20.42 2.54
N GLU A 207 -1.18 -19.73 3.63
CA GLU A 207 -1.22 -20.30 4.98
C GLU A 207 -2.54 -21.05 5.29
N GLY A 208 -3.52 -21.00 4.38
CA GLY A 208 -4.83 -21.65 4.54
C GLY A 208 -5.85 -20.81 5.30
N ASN A 209 -5.55 -19.55 5.61
CA ASN A 209 -6.44 -18.62 6.31
C ASN A 209 -7.43 -17.95 5.32
N TYR A 210 -8.28 -18.75 4.67
CA TYR A 210 -9.13 -18.29 3.57
C TYR A 210 -10.10 -17.14 3.95
N ASP A 211 -10.65 -17.15 5.16
CA ASP A 211 -11.53 -16.06 5.63
C ASP A 211 -10.79 -14.72 5.74
N LEU A 212 -9.54 -14.76 6.19
CA LEU A 212 -8.70 -13.57 6.31
C LEU A 212 -8.22 -13.11 4.93
N ALA A 213 -7.81 -14.06 4.08
CA ALA A 213 -7.49 -13.80 2.69
C ALA A 213 -8.65 -13.10 1.97
N LEU A 214 -9.89 -13.60 2.12
CA LEU A 214 -11.08 -12.99 1.54
C LEU A 214 -11.27 -11.56 2.04
N GLN A 215 -11.11 -11.29 3.34
CA GLN A 215 -11.22 -9.93 3.89
C GLN A 215 -10.20 -8.96 3.27
N HIS A 216 -8.93 -9.38 3.13
CA HIS A 216 -7.90 -8.60 2.46
C HIS A 216 -8.26 -8.31 1.01
N MET A 217 -8.67 -9.34 0.27
CA MET A 217 -9.06 -9.25 -1.14
C MET A 217 -10.30 -8.37 -1.35
N MET A 218 -11.27 -8.43 -0.45
CA MET A 218 -12.43 -7.54 -0.49
C MET A 218 -12.03 -6.07 -0.32
N ILE A 219 -11.06 -5.76 0.54
CA ILE A 219 -10.59 -4.38 0.74
C ILE A 219 -9.87 -3.88 -0.50
N SER A 220 -8.88 -4.62 -1.02
CA SER A 220 -8.14 -4.19 -2.23
C SER A 220 -9.02 -4.16 -3.49
N ALA A 221 -9.97 -5.08 -3.65
CA ALA A 221 -10.93 -5.06 -4.75
C ALA A 221 -11.76 -3.78 -4.74
N LYS A 222 -12.27 -3.38 -3.56
CA LYS A 222 -13.01 -2.11 -3.39
C LYS A 222 -12.16 -0.87 -3.65
N LEU A 223 -10.83 -1.00 -3.60
CA LEU A 223 -9.88 0.06 -3.95
C LEU A 223 -9.44 0.01 -5.44
N GLY A 224 -10.07 -0.84 -6.25
CA GLY A 224 -9.85 -0.91 -7.69
C GLY A 224 -8.81 -1.95 -8.14
N HIS A 225 -8.45 -2.93 -7.31
CA HIS A 225 -7.48 -3.98 -7.70
C HIS A 225 -8.14 -5.15 -8.45
N ASP A 226 -7.87 -5.26 -9.75
CA ASP A 226 -8.46 -6.26 -10.65
C ASP A 226 -8.25 -7.72 -10.21
N SER A 227 -7.02 -8.08 -9.84
CA SER A 227 -6.71 -9.46 -9.42
C SER A 227 -7.42 -9.84 -8.12
N SER A 228 -7.63 -8.87 -7.22
CA SER A 228 -8.40 -9.11 -6.00
C SER A 228 -9.88 -9.31 -6.30
N LEU A 229 -10.46 -8.55 -7.23
CA LEU A 229 -11.83 -8.79 -7.67
C LEU A 229 -11.98 -10.17 -8.31
N SER A 230 -11.00 -10.57 -9.13
CA SER A 230 -10.96 -11.91 -9.74
C SER A 230 -10.89 -13.02 -8.69
N PHE A 231 -10.10 -12.83 -7.63
CA PHE A 231 -10.06 -13.74 -6.49
C PHE A 231 -11.42 -13.84 -5.78
N VAL A 232 -12.05 -12.71 -5.45
CA VAL A 232 -13.37 -12.71 -4.77
C VAL A 232 -14.43 -13.40 -5.65
N LYS A 233 -14.36 -13.22 -6.96
CA LYS A 233 -15.23 -13.95 -7.91
C LYS A 233 -15.00 -15.46 -7.85
N ALA A 234 -13.74 -15.90 -7.85
CA ALA A 234 -13.40 -17.33 -7.74
C ALA A 234 -13.89 -17.91 -6.40
N ALA A 235 -13.60 -17.22 -5.28
CA ALA A 235 -14.09 -17.62 -3.96
C ALA A 235 -15.62 -17.74 -3.90
N PHE A 236 -16.36 -16.86 -4.59
CA PHE A 236 -17.81 -16.97 -4.70
C PHE A 236 -18.24 -18.20 -5.52
N MET A 237 -17.56 -18.50 -6.63
CA MET A 237 -17.84 -19.68 -7.44
C MET A 237 -17.56 -20.99 -6.69
N ASP A 238 -16.55 -20.98 -5.82
CA ASP A 238 -16.16 -22.13 -4.99
C ASP A 238 -16.98 -22.26 -3.70
N GLY A 239 -17.93 -21.33 -3.45
CA GLY A 239 -18.78 -21.34 -2.26
C GLY A 239 -18.10 -20.82 -0.97
N LEU A 240 -16.89 -20.29 -1.07
CA LEU A 240 -16.13 -19.69 0.04
C LEU A 240 -16.53 -18.23 0.33
N ALA A 241 -17.14 -17.55 -0.64
CA ALA A 241 -17.68 -16.20 -0.46
C ALA A 241 -19.17 -16.16 -0.77
N THR A 242 -19.91 -15.27 -0.11
CA THR A 242 -21.35 -15.12 -0.37
C THR A 242 -21.61 -14.28 -1.63
N LYS A 243 -22.84 -14.40 -2.17
CA LYS A 243 -23.30 -13.49 -3.24
C LYS A 243 -23.23 -12.01 -2.82
N ALA A 244 -23.48 -11.73 -1.55
CA ALA A 244 -23.41 -10.37 -1.00
C ALA A 244 -21.97 -9.84 -1.00
N ASP A 245 -21.00 -10.68 -0.66
CA ASP A 245 -19.57 -10.32 -0.66
C ASP A 245 -19.09 -9.98 -2.07
N TYR A 246 -19.37 -10.85 -3.04
CA TYR A 246 -19.01 -10.60 -4.43
C TYR A 246 -19.69 -9.33 -4.97
N ALA A 247 -20.99 -9.15 -4.72
CA ALA A 247 -21.69 -7.96 -5.16
C ALA A 247 -21.14 -6.68 -4.51
N ALA A 248 -20.74 -6.73 -3.24
CA ALA A 248 -20.13 -5.60 -2.55
C ALA A 248 -18.71 -5.29 -3.08
N ALA A 249 -17.91 -6.30 -3.38
CA ALA A 249 -16.59 -6.13 -3.99
C ALA A 249 -16.70 -5.54 -5.40
N LEU A 250 -17.61 -6.06 -6.23
CA LEU A 250 -17.83 -5.59 -7.59
C LEU A 250 -18.28 -4.12 -7.63
N ARG A 251 -19.24 -3.73 -6.77
CA ARG A 251 -19.69 -2.33 -6.69
C ARG A 251 -18.57 -1.38 -6.27
N GLY A 252 -17.81 -1.73 -5.23
CA GLY A 252 -16.69 -0.90 -4.78
C GLY A 252 -15.60 -0.79 -5.84
N TYR A 253 -15.29 -1.89 -6.52
CA TYR A 253 -14.36 -1.88 -7.65
C TYR A 253 -14.82 -0.94 -8.76
N GLN A 254 -16.09 -1.02 -9.17
CA GLN A 254 -16.65 -0.13 -10.20
C GLN A 254 -16.56 1.35 -9.80
N SER A 255 -16.91 1.69 -8.55
CA SER A 255 -16.75 3.05 -8.01
C SER A 255 -15.30 3.52 -8.10
N ALA A 256 -14.34 2.70 -7.66
CA ALA A 256 -12.93 3.04 -7.70
C ALA A 256 -12.42 3.27 -9.14
N ILE A 257 -12.85 2.44 -10.10
CA ILE A 257 -12.52 2.62 -11.52
C ILE A 257 -13.10 3.93 -12.08
N GLU A 258 -14.34 4.25 -11.72
CA GLU A 258 -15.02 5.48 -12.13
C GLU A 258 -14.33 6.73 -11.56
N GLU A 259 -13.98 6.72 -10.27
CA GLU A 259 -13.21 7.78 -9.59
C GLU A 259 -11.82 8.00 -10.22
N MET A 260 -11.20 6.94 -10.74
CA MET A 260 -9.93 7.00 -11.47
C MET A 260 -10.09 7.36 -12.96
N SER A 261 -11.31 7.52 -13.47
CA SER A 261 -11.54 7.79 -14.89
C SER A 261 -11.34 9.26 -15.23
N SER A 262 -10.87 9.54 -16.45
CA SER A 262 -10.74 10.90 -16.97
C SER A 262 -10.71 10.85 -18.49
N PRO A 263 -11.34 11.82 -19.19
CA PRO A 263 -11.29 11.90 -20.65
C PRO A 263 -9.85 11.91 -21.19
N ASP A 264 -8.95 12.68 -20.56
CA ASP A 264 -7.55 12.76 -20.97
C ASP A 264 -6.82 11.42 -20.78
N ARG A 265 -7.13 10.69 -19.70
CA ARG A 265 -6.56 9.35 -19.45
C ARG A 265 -7.05 8.33 -20.49
N ALA A 266 -8.33 8.41 -20.87
CA ALA A 266 -8.92 7.56 -21.90
C ALA A 266 -8.31 7.85 -23.28
N GLU A 267 -8.15 9.12 -23.64
CA GLU A 267 -7.51 9.54 -24.89
C GLU A 267 -6.05 9.08 -24.93
N ALA A 268 -5.27 9.36 -23.89
CA ALA A 268 -3.88 8.91 -23.78
C ALA A 268 -3.75 7.39 -23.93
N LYS A 269 -4.66 6.62 -23.32
CA LYS A 269 -4.68 5.15 -23.45
C LYS A 269 -4.97 4.71 -24.88
N THR A 270 -5.97 5.30 -25.54
CA THR A 270 -6.35 4.96 -26.92
C THR A 270 -5.21 5.21 -27.90
N LEU A 271 -4.45 6.28 -27.69
CA LEU A 271 -3.31 6.64 -28.54
C LEU A 271 -2.01 5.92 -28.14
N GLY A 272 -2.06 4.99 -27.18
CA GLY A 272 -0.88 4.24 -26.74
C GLY A 272 0.18 5.11 -26.05
N PHE A 273 -0.20 6.27 -25.51
CA PHE A 273 0.73 7.17 -24.86
C PHE A 273 1.24 6.58 -23.53
N VAL A 274 2.54 6.33 -23.52
CA VAL A 274 3.32 5.91 -22.35
C VAL A 274 4.57 6.78 -22.32
N MET A 275 4.96 7.21 -21.12
CA MET A 275 6.20 7.93 -20.87
C MET A 275 7.11 7.09 -19.99
#